data_AF-A0A354GF60-F1
#
_entry.id   AF-A0A354GF60-F1
#
_cell.length_a   1.000
_cell.length_b   1.000
_cell.length_c   1.000
_cell.angle_alpha   90.00
_cell.angle_beta   90.00
_cell.angle_gamma   90.00
#
_symmetry.space_group_name_H-M   'P 1'
#
loop_
_entity.id
_entity.type
_entity.pdbx_description
1 polymer ?
#
loop_
_entity_poly.entity_id
_entity_poly.type
_entity_poly.pdbx_seq_one_letter_code
_entity_poly.pdbx_strand_id
1 'polypeptide(L)'
;MSIKQSFIKFKPILKEKIWGGRKLVSQLNKKSGSNKIGESWEVSDIEGDVSVVVNGPLKGASLKELITKYKSDFLGNCVYEKFGHKFPLLIKFIDAKEELSIQLHPDDNLAKKRHNSLGKTEMWYVIQADDKANLIVGFKKDSNKTEYLKKLTNKSLLDILNVDEVTRGDAYFIPAGRIHAIGAGVMLAEIQQTSDITYRVYDWDRQDANGEYRALHTEEALEAIDYSAEDKYYIDYQKIVNKSSEIVSCPYFTTNILCINGELDNKNKVDSFKIYMCIKGKVIFSNEEYNEVLEYGETLLLPANVKEFNIRSTQKSELLEVYIS
;
A
#
# COMPACT_ATOMS: atom_id res chain seq x y z
N MET A 1 -11.40 23.93 15.59
CA MET A 1 -12.64 23.12 15.61
C MET A 1 -12.20 21.67 15.64
N SER A 2 -12.58 20.90 16.65
CA SER A 2 -12.27 19.47 16.69
C SER A 2 -13.07 18.71 15.63
N ILE A 3 -12.47 17.72 14.99
CA ILE A 3 -13.15 16.85 14.03
C ILE A 3 -14.12 15.93 14.77
N LYS A 4 -15.43 16.06 14.48
CA LYS A 4 -16.48 15.26 15.12
C LYS A 4 -16.68 13.90 14.46
N GLN A 5 -16.60 13.82 13.13
CA GLN A 5 -16.72 12.54 12.43
C GLN A 5 -15.48 11.68 12.68
N SER A 6 -15.69 10.50 13.26
CA SER A 6 -14.60 9.64 13.73
C SER A 6 -14.17 8.59 12.70
N PHE A 7 -15.07 8.13 11.84
CA PHE A 7 -14.81 7.03 10.90
C PHE A 7 -14.99 7.53 9.46
N ILE A 8 -13.88 7.62 8.72
CA ILE A 8 -13.86 8.28 7.41
C ILE A 8 -13.52 7.26 6.34
N LYS A 9 -14.41 7.11 5.35
CA LYS A 9 -14.18 6.33 4.14
C LYS A 9 -14.01 7.28 2.96
N PHE A 10 -13.12 6.93 2.04
CA PHE A 10 -12.88 7.69 0.82
C PHE A 10 -13.40 6.94 -0.40
N LYS A 11 -13.73 7.68 -1.45
CA LYS A 11 -14.04 7.09 -2.76
C LYS A 11 -12.74 6.50 -3.33
N PRO A 12 -12.69 5.20 -3.66
CA PRO A 12 -11.51 4.64 -4.30
C PRO A 12 -11.24 5.29 -5.66
N ILE A 13 -9.98 5.61 -5.93
CA ILE A 13 -9.53 6.11 -7.23
C ILE A 13 -8.98 4.93 -8.01
N LEU A 14 -9.72 4.51 -9.05
CA LEU A 14 -9.41 3.30 -9.80
C LEU A 14 -8.51 3.64 -11.00
N LYS A 15 -7.40 2.92 -11.15
CA LYS A 15 -6.45 3.10 -12.24
C LYS A 15 -6.47 1.92 -13.18
N GLU A 16 -6.70 2.20 -14.45
CA GLU A 16 -6.46 1.22 -15.51
C GLU A 16 -4.97 1.03 -15.71
N LYS A 17 -4.57 -0.22 -15.90
CA LYS A 17 -3.18 -0.61 -16.17
C LYS A 17 -3.18 -1.71 -17.22
N ILE A 18 -2.14 -1.73 -18.07
CA ILE A 18 -2.01 -2.76 -19.12
C ILE A 18 -2.02 -4.19 -18.55
N TRP A 19 -1.47 -4.36 -17.35
CA TRP A 19 -1.43 -5.61 -16.58
C TRP A 19 -2.64 -5.81 -15.65
N GLY A 20 -3.55 -4.84 -15.60
CA GLY A 20 -4.65 -4.83 -14.64
C GLY A 20 -5.72 -5.88 -14.95
N GLY A 21 -6.45 -6.28 -13.91
CA GLY A 21 -7.46 -7.32 -13.97
C GLY A 21 -8.89 -6.86 -13.66
N ARG A 22 -9.67 -7.83 -13.18
CA ARG A 22 -11.07 -7.67 -12.76
C ARG A 22 -11.30 -8.04 -11.30
N LYS A 23 -10.32 -8.56 -10.56
CA LYS A 23 -10.48 -9.05 -9.19
C LYS A 23 -10.83 -7.91 -8.23
N LEU A 24 -10.32 -6.70 -8.45
CA LEU A 24 -10.77 -5.52 -7.68
C LEU A 24 -12.28 -5.30 -7.82
N VAL A 25 -12.83 -5.48 -9.03
CA VAL A 25 -14.28 -5.35 -9.27
C VAL A 25 -15.05 -6.55 -8.72
N SER A 26 -14.62 -7.77 -9.05
CA SER A 26 -15.38 -8.99 -8.78
C SER A 26 -15.22 -9.54 -7.35
N GLN A 27 -14.12 -9.25 -6.67
CA GLN A 27 -13.83 -9.75 -5.31
C GLN A 27 -13.87 -8.63 -4.26
N LEU A 28 -13.40 -7.42 -4.59
CA LEU A 28 -13.40 -6.27 -3.67
C LEU A 28 -14.53 -5.27 -3.94
N ASN A 29 -15.49 -5.63 -4.80
CA ASN A 29 -16.69 -4.84 -5.11
C ASN A 29 -16.44 -3.41 -5.63
N LYS A 30 -15.24 -3.12 -6.17
CA LYS A 30 -14.91 -1.81 -6.73
C LYS A 30 -15.81 -1.50 -7.93
N LYS A 31 -16.36 -0.28 -7.97
CA LYS A 31 -17.35 0.12 -8.98
C LYS A 31 -16.65 0.63 -10.24
N SER A 32 -16.48 -0.25 -11.23
CA SER A 32 -15.97 0.11 -12.56
C SER A 32 -16.58 -0.79 -13.64
N GLY A 33 -16.75 -0.25 -14.85
CA GLY A 33 -17.09 -1.02 -16.05
C GLY A 33 -15.87 -1.60 -16.78
N SER A 34 -14.66 -1.23 -16.36
CA SER A 34 -13.41 -1.65 -17.01
C SER A 34 -12.99 -3.06 -16.61
N ASN A 35 -12.26 -3.71 -17.52
CA ASN A 35 -11.70 -5.05 -17.34
C ASN A 35 -10.21 -5.06 -17.00
N LYS A 36 -9.61 -3.87 -16.83
CA LYS A 36 -8.16 -3.68 -16.69
C LYS A 36 -7.81 -2.79 -15.49
N ILE A 37 -8.58 -2.89 -14.41
CA ILE A 37 -8.30 -2.11 -13.20
C ILE A 37 -7.14 -2.80 -12.48
N GLY A 38 -5.97 -2.16 -12.52
CA GLY A 38 -4.76 -2.67 -11.87
C GLY A 38 -4.58 -2.15 -10.46
N GLU A 39 -5.03 -0.93 -10.17
CA GLU A 39 -4.87 -0.32 -8.86
C GLU A 39 -6.18 0.33 -8.39
N SER A 40 -6.42 0.24 -7.09
CA SER A 40 -7.45 0.98 -6.37
C SER A 40 -6.76 1.79 -5.29
N TRP A 41 -6.61 3.09 -5.48
CA TRP A 41 -6.02 3.97 -4.47
C TRP A 41 -7.10 4.32 -3.45
N GLU A 42 -6.89 3.88 -2.22
CA GLU A 42 -7.87 3.95 -1.14
C GLU A 42 -7.72 5.24 -0.32
N VAL A 43 -6.48 5.68 -0.08
CA VAL A 43 -6.15 6.94 0.58
C VAL A 43 -4.96 7.55 -0.14
N SER A 44 -5.13 8.73 -0.72
CA SER A 44 -4.15 9.43 -1.55
C SER A 44 -4.22 10.94 -1.36
N ASP A 45 -3.04 11.56 -1.30
CA ASP A 45 -2.84 13.02 -1.39
C ASP A 45 -1.92 13.38 -2.58
N ILE A 46 -1.79 12.48 -3.55
CA ILE A 46 -1.05 12.75 -4.79
C ILE A 46 -1.83 13.77 -5.62
N GLU A 47 -1.12 14.76 -6.16
CA GLU A 47 -1.70 15.81 -7.01
C GLU A 47 -2.45 15.21 -8.21
N GLY A 48 -3.67 15.70 -8.45
CA GLY A 48 -4.58 15.14 -9.46
C GLY A 48 -5.42 13.95 -8.97
N ASP A 49 -4.99 13.25 -7.93
CA ASP A 49 -5.60 12.02 -7.42
C ASP A 49 -5.81 12.07 -5.90
N VAL A 50 -6.39 13.16 -5.41
CA VAL A 50 -6.67 13.37 -3.99
C VAL A 50 -7.97 12.66 -3.58
N SER A 51 -7.91 11.88 -2.50
CA SER A 51 -9.07 11.15 -1.97
C SER A 51 -10.18 12.08 -1.47
N VAL A 52 -11.43 11.71 -1.73
CA VAL A 52 -12.64 12.46 -1.33
C VAL A 52 -13.54 11.61 -0.45
N VAL A 53 -14.01 12.17 0.66
CA VAL A 53 -14.85 11.47 1.65
C VAL A 53 -16.21 11.09 1.06
N VAL A 54 -16.68 9.87 1.35
CA VAL A 54 -17.97 9.36 0.84
C VAL A 54 -19.06 9.23 1.89
N ASN A 55 -18.72 9.29 3.18
CA ASN A 55 -19.64 9.02 4.29
C ASN A 55 -19.68 10.17 5.30
N GLY A 56 -20.76 10.20 6.08
CA GLY A 56 -20.93 11.12 7.21
C GLY A 56 -20.97 12.62 6.86
N PRO A 57 -20.88 13.50 7.87
CA PRO A 57 -20.97 14.95 7.70
C PRO A 57 -19.85 15.59 6.86
N LEU A 58 -18.71 14.92 6.68
CA LEU A 58 -17.58 15.39 5.89
C LEU A 58 -17.64 14.95 4.42
N LYS A 59 -18.70 14.24 4.00
CA LYS A 59 -18.88 13.78 2.63
C LYS A 59 -18.64 14.92 1.62
N GLY A 60 -17.83 14.64 0.61
CA GLY A 60 -17.46 15.60 -0.43
C GLY A 60 -16.20 16.41 -0.12
N ALA A 61 -15.72 16.44 1.13
CA ALA A 61 -14.42 17.03 1.45
C ALA A 61 -13.27 16.16 0.94
N SER A 62 -12.23 16.80 0.43
CA SER A 62 -10.97 16.16 0.06
C SER A 62 -10.08 15.92 1.28
N LEU A 63 -9.20 14.93 1.21
CA LEU A 63 -8.20 14.64 2.24
C LEU A 63 -7.36 15.89 2.58
N LYS A 64 -6.96 16.64 1.55
CA LYS A 64 -6.21 17.89 1.70
C LYS A 64 -6.96 18.94 2.49
N GLU A 65 -8.26 19.16 2.21
CA GLU A 65 -9.10 20.08 3.00
C GLU A 65 -9.21 19.65 4.47
N LEU A 66 -9.34 18.35 4.73
CA LEU A 66 -9.37 17.83 6.10
C LEU A 66 -8.06 18.13 6.84
N ILE A 67 -6.91 17.85 6.21
CA ILE A 67 -5.60 18.11 6.82
C ILE A 67 -5.38 19.61 7.05
N THR A 68 -5.73 20.47 6.08
CA THR A 68 -5.61 21.92 6.25
C THR A 68 -6.49 22.44 7.38
N LYS A 69 -7.72 21.94 7.50
CA LYS A 69 -8.70 22.40 8.48
C LYS A 69 -8.42 21.89 9.90
N TYR A 70 -8.05 20.62 10.03
CA TYR A 70 -7.97 19.92 11.33
C TYR A 70 -6.53 19.67 11.80
N LYS A 71 -5.53 19.76 10.91
CA LYS A 71 -4.09 19.73 11.27
C LYS A 71 -3.73 18.51 12.15
N SER A 72 -3.12 18.74 13.32
CA SER A 72 -2.73 17.67 14.25
C SER A 72 -3.91 16.93 14.88
N ASP A 73 -5.11 17.52 14.97
CA ASP A 73 -6.30 16.76 15.38
C ASP A 73 -6.62 15.63 14.38
N PHE A 74 -6.24 15.81 13.11
CA PHE A 74 -6.41 14.81 12.07
C PHE A 74 -5.21 13.87 11.98
N LEU A 75 -3.99 14.42 11.86
CA LEU A 75 -2.79 13.63 11.60
C LEU A 75 -2.09 13.07 12.85
N GLY A 76 -2.23 13.72 14.00
CA GLY A 76 -1.33 13.59 15.16
C GLY A 76 -0.29 14.71 15.18
N ASN A 77 0.24 15.06 16.34
CA ASN A 77 1.20 16.16 16.46
C ASN A 77 2.53 15.80 15.79
N CYS A 78 3.10 14.65 16.12
CA CYS A 78 4.37 14.20 15.53
C CYS A 78 4.31 14.13 13.99
N VAL A 79 3.19 13.63 13.44
CA VAL A 79 2.99 13.53 11.99
C VAL A 79 2.84 14.91 11.36
N TYR A 80 2.04 15.79 11.96
CA TYR A 80 1.84 17.14 11.43
C TYR A 80 3.11 17.99 11.51
N GLU A 81 3.94 17.83 12.54
CA GLU A 81 5.24 18.51 12.64
C GLU A 81 6.19 18.08 11.51
N LYS A 82 6.21 16.79 11.16
CA LYS A 82 7.08 16.26 10.12
C LYS A 82 6.60 16.55 8.70
N PHE A 83 5.28 16.47 8.45
CA PHE A 83 4.71 16.51 7.08
C PHE A 83 3.84 17.75 6.80
N GLY A 84 3.48 18.52 7.82
CA GLY A 84 2.64 19.70 7.70
C GLY A 84 1.29 19.37 7.07
N HIS A 85 1.02 19.98 5.91
CA HIS A 85 -0.24 19.81 5.19
C HIS A 85 -0.27 18.64 4.20
N LYS A 86 0.77 17.80 4.18
CA LYS A 86 0.85 16.66 3.27
C LYS A 86 0.47 15.38 3.99
N PHE A 87 -0.31 14.53 3.34
CA PHE A 87 -0.52 13.18 3.84
C PHE A 87 0.70 12.30 3.51
N PRO A 88 1.25 11.54 4.47
CA PRO A 88 2.54 10.87 4.31
C PRO A 88 2.48 9.50 3.62
N LEU A 89 1.29 8.90 3.49
CA LEU A 89 1.12 7.55 2.94
C LEU A 89 0.22 7.51 1.70
N LEU A 90 0.45 6.55 0.82
CA LEU A 90 -0.47 6.13 -0.22
C LEU A 90 -0.86 4.68 0.04
N ILE A 91 -2.17 4.42 0.07
CA ILE A 91 -2.74 3.10 0.39
C ILE A 91 -3.47 2.57 -0.82
N LYS A 92 -3.17 1.33 -1.21
CA LYS A 92 -3.76 0.73 -2.41
C LYS A 92 -4.16 -0.73 -2.23
N PHE A 93 -5.09 -1.16 -3.07
CA PHE A 93 -5.15 -2.54 -3.52
C PHE A 93 -4.64 -2.65 -4.95
N ILE A 94 -3.91 -3.72 -5.25
CA ILE A 94 -3.38 -4.03 -6.58
C ILE A 94 -3.93 -5.38 -7.06
N ASP A 95 -4.31 -5.45 -8.34
CA ASP A 95 -4.68 -6.69 -9.04
C ASP A 95 -3.82 -6.86 -10.29
N ALA A 96 -2.83 -7.73 -10.18
CA ALA A 96 -1.92 -8.09 -11.24
C ALA A 96 -2.50 -9.29 -12.00
N LYS A 97 -3.22 -9.03 -13.09
CA LYS A 97 -3.65 -10.09 -14.01
C LYS A 97 -2.46 -10.62 -14.83
N GLU A 98 -1.58 -9.71 -15.22
CA GLU A 98 -0.30 -9.99 -15.87
C GLU A 98 0.83 -9.42 -15.00
N GLU A 99 2.08 -9.78 -15.31
CA GLU A 99 3.24 -9.33 -14.56
C GLU A 99 3.40 -7.80 -14.64
N LEU A 100 3.67 -7.18 -13.49
CA LEU A 100 4.14 -5.79 -13.45
C LEU A 100 5.59 -5.73 -13.94
N SER A 101 6.03 -4.53 -14.31
CA SER A 101 7.44 -4.31 -14.64
C SER A 101 8.36 -4.70 -13.48
N ILE A 102 9.56 -5.17 -13.80
CA ILE A 102 10.67 -5.18 -12.85
C ILE A 102 11.12 -3.75 -12.66
N GLN A 103 11.16 -3.33 -11.39
CA GLN A 103 11.35 -1.94 -11.02
C GLN A 103 11.99 -1.82 -9.64
N LEU A 104 12.35 -0.59 -9.29
CA LEU A 104 12.76 -0.19 -7.96
C LEU A 104 12.44 1.29 -7.76
N HIS A 105 12.60 1.76 -6.52
CA HIS A 105 12.25 3.11 -6.16
C HIS A 105 13.40 3.87 -5.47
N PRO A 106 13.50 5.19 -5.66
CA PRO A 106 14.48 6.00 -4.94
C PRO A 106 14.12 6.15 -3.45
N ASP A 107 15.16 6.36 -2.64
CA ASP A 107 15.02 6.82 -1.26
C ASP A 107 14.59 8.30 -1.20
N ASP A 108 14.37 8.83 0.01
CA ASP A 108 13.94 10.22 0.18
C ASP A 108 14.94 11.23 -0.38
N ASN A 109 16.24 10.97 -0.21
CA ASN A 109 17.29 11.90 -0.66
C ASN A 109 17.32 11.99 -2.18
N LEU A 110 17.33 10.85 -2.86
CA LEU A 110 17.38 10.77 -4.32
C LEU A 110 16.06 11.23 -4.94
N ALA A 111 14.91 10.87 -4.35
CA ALA A 111 13.61 11.34 -4.80
C ALA A 111 13.47 12.86 -4.66
N LYS A 112 13.96 13.43 -3.55
CA LYS A 112 13.99 14.88 -3.35
C LYS A 112 14.87 15.57 -4.37
N LYS A 113 16.08 15.05 -4.60
CA LYS A 113 17.06 15.60 -5.55
C LYS A 113 16.56 15.61 -7.00
N ARG A 114 15.94 14.51 -7.46
CA ARG A 114 15.56 14.33 -8.87
C ARG A 114 14.13 14.78 -9.20
N HIS A 115 13.21 14.62 -8.25
CA HIS A 115 11.77 14.75 -8.50
C HIS A 115 11.06 15.69 -7.51
N ASN A 116 11.80 16.26 -6.54
CA ASN A 116 11.23 17.06 -5.45
C ASN A 116 10.10 16.34 -4.68
N SER A 117 10.22 15.02 -4.54
CA SER A 117 9.21 14.13 -3.94
C SER A 117 9.75 13.39 -2.71
N LEU A 118 8.87 12.66 -2.02
CA LEU A 118 9.26 11.62 -1.07
C LEU A 118 9.83 10.40 -1.81
N GLY A 119 10.66 9.64 -1.12
CA GLY A 119 11.04 8.29 -1.51
C GLY A 119 9.84 7.35 -1.50
N LYS A 120 10.07 6.10 -1.86
CA LYS A 120 9.01 5.09 -1.91
C LYS A 120 9.49 3.78 -1.30
N THR A 121 9.40 3.73 0.03
CA THR A 121 9.39 2.48 0.79
C THR A 121 7.97 1.96 0.91
N GLU A 122 7.81 0.64 0.83
CA GLU A 122 6.52 -0.03 0.74
C GLU A 122 6.45 -1.29 1.62
N MET A 123 5.22 -1.75 1.84
CA MET A 123 4.91 -3.07 2.35
C MET A 123 3.77 -3.65 1.54
N TRP A 124 3.88 -4.94 1.22
CA TRP A 124 2.86 -5.69 0.52
C TRP A 124 2.29 -6.79 1.40
N TYR A 125 0.96 -6.93 1.36
CA TYR A 125 0.23 -8.03 1.98
C TYR A 125 -0.61 -8.76 0.93
N VAL A 126 -0.29 -10.03 0.66
CA VAL A 126 -1.00 -10.84 -0.33
C VAL A 126 -2.39 -11.19 0.20
N ILE A 127 -3.44 -10.65 -0.42
CA ILE A 127 -4.83 -10.91 -0.02
C ILE A 127 -5.45 -12.06 -0.83
N GLN A 128 -4.94 -12.32 -2.03
CA GLN A 128 -5.25 -13.47 -2.87
C GLN A 128 -4.09 -13.75 -3.84
N ALA A 129 -3.87 -15.02 -4.14
CA ALA A 129 -2.89 -15.49 -5.11
C ALA A 129 -3.51 -16.64 -5.93
N ASP A 130 -3.33 -16.60 -7.25
CA ASP A 130 -3.66 -17.74 -8.12
C ASP A 130 -2.60 -18.83 -8.01
N ASP A 131 -2.85 -20.00 -8.60
CA ASP A 131 -1.86 -21.08 -8.65
C ASP A 131 -0.55 -20.59 -9.29
N LYS A 132 0.58 -20.80 -8.59
CA LYS A 132 1.93 -20.36 -8.99
C LYS A 132 2.12 -18.85 -9.14
N ALA A 133 1.17 -18.05 -8.63
CA ALA A 133 1.37 -16.61 -8.51
C ALA A 133 2.60 -16.35 -7.62
N ASN A 134 3.42 -15.39 -8.02
CA ASN A 134 4.72 -15.17 -7.41
C ASN A 134 5.03 -13.67 -7.28
N LEU A 135 6.00 -13.38 -6.43
CA LEU A 135 6.62 -12.06 -6.32
C LEU A 135 8.10 -12.18 -6.64
N ILE A 136 8.63 -11.17 -7.32
CA ILE A 136 10.07 -10.98 -7.47
C ILE A 136 10.47 -9.95 -6.42
N VAL A 137 11.35 -10.30 -5.49
CA VAL A 137 11.80 -9.39 -4.43
C VAL A 137 13.28 -9.60 -4.16
N GLY A 138 14.10 -8.63 -4.54
CA GLY A 138 15.54 -8.63 -4.31
C GLY A 138 16.33 -9.60 -5.19
N PHE A 139 17.61 -9.77 -4.84
CA PHE A 139 18.54 -10.65 -5.53
C PHE A 139 18.63 -12.02 -4.83
N LYS A 140 18.91 -13.08 -5.58
CA LYS A 140 19.15 -14.43 -5.00
C LYS A 140 20.41 -14.49 -4.12
N LYS A 141 21.39 -13.65 -4.45
CA LYS A 141 22.70 -13.50 -3.82
C LYS A 141 23.14 -12.06 -4.02
N ASP A 142 24.05 -11.59 -3.17
CA ASP A 142 24.67 -10.27 -3.36
C ASP A 142 25.15 -10.14 -4.81
N SER A 143 24.77 -9.02 -5.42
CA SER A 143 25.18 -8.69 -6.77
C SER A 143 26.01 -7.41 -6.77
N ASN A 144 26.22 -6.84 -7.94
CA ASN A 144 26.85 -5.55 -8.12
C ASN A 144 26.45 -4.95 -9.47
N LYS A 145 26.78 -3.68 -9.67
CA LYS A 145 26.51 -2.93 -10.91
C LYS A 145 26.94 -3.65 -12.18
N THR A 146 28.13 -4.26 -12.18
CA THR A 146 28.68 -4.94 -13.36
C THR A 146 27.88 -6.19 -13.74
N GLU A 147 27.59 -7.05 -12.76
CA GLU A 147 26.79 -8.25 -12.99
C GLU A 147 25.35 -7.88 -13.40
N TYR A 148 24.73 -6.96 -12.68
CA TYR A 148 23.37 -6.47 -12.97
C TYR A 148 23.26 -5.95 -14.41
N LEU A 149 24.17 -5.05 -14.83
CA LEU A 149 24.16 -4.50 -16.18
C LEU A 149 24.37 -5.57 -17.26
N LYS A 150 25.25 -6.54 -17.00
CA LYS A 150 25.47 -7.67 -17.91
C LYS A 150 24.21 -8.51 -18.08
N LYS A 151 23.53 -8.83 -16.97
CA LYS A 151 22.29 -9.61 -16.97
C LYS A 151 21.11 -8.86 -17.60
N LEU A 152 21.02 -7.55 -17.36
CA LEU A 152 20.04 -6.67 -17.99
C LEU A 152 20.22 -6.61 -19.51
N THR A 153 21.45 -6.34 -19.98
CA THR A 153 21.77 -6.22 -21.42
C THR A 153 21.52 -7.54 -22.17
N ASN A 154 21.82 -8.67 -21.53
CA ASN A 154 21.64 -10.00 -22.12
C ASN A 154 20.20 -10.55 -21.96
N LYS A 155 19.24 -9.75 -21.48
CA LYS A 155 17.85 -10.17 -21.21
C LYS A 155 17.74 -11.41 -20.32
N SER A 156 18.65 -11.56 -19.37
CA SER A 156 18.72 -12.70 -18.45
C SER A 156 18.64 -12.24 -16.99
N LEU A 157 17.96 -11.12 -16.73
CA LEU A 157 17.89 -10.49 -15.40
C LEU A 157 17.27 -11.43 -14.35
N LEU A 158 16.25 -12.20 -14.71
CA LEU A 158 15.59 -13.16 -13.81
C LEU A 158 16.52 -14.23 -13.24
N ASP A 159 17.66 -14.51 -13.89
CA ASP A 159 18.63 -15.49 -13.39
C ASP A 159 19.14 -15.14 -11.99
N ILE A 160 19.24 -13.85 -11.70
CA ILE A 160 19.84 -13.31 -10.47
C ILE A 160 18.81 -12.75 -9.47
N LEU A 161 17.53 -12.69 -9.82
CA LEU A 161 16.47 -12.15 -8.95
C LEU A 161 15.78 -13.25 -8.14
N ASN A 162 15.50 -12.98 -6.88
CA ASN A 162 14.74 -13.91 -6.04
C ASN A 162 13.27 -13.92 -6.46
N VAL A 163 12.68 -15.12 -6.56
CA VAL A 163 11.28 -15.33 -6.95
C VAL A 163 10.64 -16.25 -5.92
N ASP A 164 9.62 -15.75 -5.25
CA ASP A 164 8.86 -16.50 -4.26
C ASP A 164 7.47 -16.77 -4.81
N GLU A 165 7.04 -18.05 -4.81
CA GLU A 165 5.62 -18.37 -4.95
C GLU A 165 4.89 -17.93 -3.69
N VAL A 166 3.74 -17.28 -3.84
CA VAL A 166 3.03 -16.63 -2.73
C VAL A 166 1.62 -17.18 -2.55
N THR A 167 1.14 -17.08 -1.33
CA THR A 167 -0.20 -17.44 -0.90
C THR A 167 -0.83 -16.33 -0.07
N ARG A 168 -2.13 -16.45 0.19
CA ARG A 168 -2.86 -15.47 1.00
C ARG A 168 -2.26 -15.39 2.41
N GLY A 169 -1.89 -14.18 2.79
CA GLY A 169 -1.35 -13.87 4.10
C GLY A 169 0.15 -13.64 4.10
N ASP A 170 0.86 -13.94 3.02
CA ASP A 170 2.27 -13.61 2.90
C ASP A 170 2.44 -12.09 2.88
N ALA A 171 3.49 -11.62 3.55
CA ALA A 171 3.79 -10.20 3.69
C ALA A 171 5.26 -9.94 3.36
N TYR A 172 5.53 -8.81 2.71
CA TYR A 172 6.85 -8.44 2.21
C TYR A 172 7.12 -6.97 2.49
N PHE A 173 8.32 -6.66 2.97
CA PHE A 173 8.79 -5.28 3.11
C PHE A 173 9.69 -4.93 1.94
N ILE A 174 9.41 -3.80 1.30
CA ILE A 174 10.10 -3.35 0.09
C ILE A 174 10.71 -1.97 0.40
N PRO A 175 11.91 -1.92 0.99
CA PRO A 175 12.61 -0.66 1.16
C PRO A 175 13.00 -0.05 -0.19
N ALA A 176 13.19 1.26 -0.21
CA ALA A 176 13.72 1.94 -1.39
C ALA A 176 15.04 1.28 -1.85
N GLY A 177 15.23 1.22 -3.17
CA GLY A 177 16.37 0.57 -3.83
C GLY A 177 16.21 -0.93 -4.07
N ARG A 178 15.28 -1.61 -3.38
CA ARG A 178 14.96 -3.02 -3.59
C ARG A 178 14.41 -3.25 -4.99
N ILE A 179 15.08 -4.06 -5.80
CA ILE A 179 14.53 -4.51 -7.09
C ILE A 179 13.37 -5.48 -6.86
N HIS A 180 12.24 -5.28 -7.53
CA HIS A 180 11.05 -6.10 -7.32
C HIS A 180 10.09 -6.07 -8.51
N ALA A 181 9.13 -7.00 -8.51
CA ALA A 181 7.96 -7.03 -9.38
C ALA A 181 6.83 -7.83 -8.74
N ILE A 182 5.58 -7.45 -9.05
CA ILE A 182 4.40 -8.26 -8.71
C ILE A 182 4.09 -9.16 -9.92
N GLY A 183 4.13 -10.48 -9.71
CA GLY A 183 3.84 -11.47 -10.75
C GLY A 183 2.35 -11.58 -11.08
N ALA A 184 2.05 -12.25 -12.19
CA ALA A 184 0.69 -12.49 -12.62
C ALA A 184 -0.09 -13.33 -11.59
N GLY A 185 -1.38 -13.02 -11.45
CA GLY A 185 -2.31 -13.71 -10.56
C GLY A 185 -2.30 -13.22 -9.11
N VAL A 186 -1.44 -12.26 -8.73
CA VAL A 186 -1.39 -11.72 -7.37
C VAL A 186 -2.39 -10.56 -7.19
N MET A 187 -3.15 -10.60 -6.11
CA MET A 187 -3.90 -9.45 -5.58
C MET A 187 -3.40 -9.13 -4.16
N LEU A 188 -2.98 -7.88 -3.93
CA LEU A 188 -2.36 -7.47 -2.67
C LEU A 188 -2.84 -6.11 -2.18
N ALA A 189 -2.65 -5.85 -0.89
CA ALA A 189 -2.69 -4.52 -0.31
C ALA A 189 -1.26 -3.95 -0.27
N GLU A 190 -1.11 -2.69 -0.71
CA GLU A 190 0.16 -1.96 -0.73
C GLU A 190 0.05 -0.74 0.19
N ILE A 191 0.96 -0.64 1.15
CA ILE A 191 1.15 0.51 2.02
C ILE A 191 2.50 1.12 1.63
N GLN A 192 2.51 2.39 1.25
CA GLN A 192 3.74 3.06 0.83
C GLN A 192 3.77 4.51 1.28
N GLN A 193 4.94 5.13 1.23
CA GLN A 193 5.07 6.59 1.29
C GLN A 193 4.27 7.25 0.14
N THR A 194 3.81 8.49 0.31
CA THR A 194 3.14 9.26 -0.76
C THR A 194 4.13 9.60 -1.89
N SER A 195 4.31 8.68 -2.83
CA SER A 195 5.20 8.82 -3.99
C SER A 195 4.74 7.90 -5.12
N ASP A 196 4.70 8.42 -6.35
CA ASP A 196 4.41 7.62 -7.57
C ASP A 196 5.66 7.43 -8.44
N ILE A 197 6.85 7.61 -7.86
CA ILE A 197 8.11 7.52 -8.61
C ILE A 197 8.52 6.07 -8.73
N THR A 198 8.73 5.62 -9.97
CA THR A 198 9.10 4.25 -10.29
C THR A 198 10.20 4.22 -11.34
N TYR A 199 11.32 3.58 -11.03
CA TYR A 199 12.37 3.31 -12.01
C TYR A 199 12.19 1.91 -12.56
N ARG A 200 11.55 1.85 -13.74
CA ARG A 200 11.34 0.61 -14.49
C ARG A 200 12.61 0.18 -15.19
N VAL A 201 13.03 -1.06 -14.98
CA VAL A 201 14.26 -1.60 -15.59
C VAL A 201 13.96 -2.67 -16.64
N TYR A 202 12.85 -3.40 -16.50
CA TYR A 202 12.40 -4.36 -17.50
C TYR A 202 10.88 -4.47 -17.52
N ASP A 203 10.30 -4.61 -18.73
CA ASP A 203 8.85 -4.63 -18.93
C ASP A 203 8.37 -5.73 -19.86
N TRP A 204 9.08 -6.86 -19.90
CA TRP A 204 8.65 -8.04 -20.66
C TRP A 204 8.53 -7.82 -22.17
N ASP A 205 9.22 -6.79 -22.69
CA ASP A 205 9.11 -6.35 -24.08
C ASP A 205 7.64 -6.16 -24.54
N ARG A 206 6.75 -5.75 -23.62
CA ARG A 206 5.34 -5.54 -23.94
C ARG A 206 5.09 -4.17 -24.56
N GLN A 207 4.15 -4.14 -25.50
CA GLN A 207 3.64 -2.92 -26.10
C GLN A 207 2.29 -2.55 -25.49
N ASP A 208 2.00 -1.26 -25.44
CA ASP A 208 0.69 -0.76 -25.05
C ASP A 208 -0.34 -0.86 -26.18
N ALA A 209 -1.54 -0.32 -25.96
CA ALA A 209 -2.63 -0.36 -26.94
C ALA A 209 -2.31 0.39 -28.25
N ASN A 210 -1.32 1.28 -28.24
CA ASN A 210 -0.86 2.04 -29.40
C ASN A 210 0.36 1.39 -30.09
N GLY A 211 0.86 0.26 -29.57
CA GLY A 211 2.06 -0.40 -30.07
C GLY A 211 3.37 0.18 -29.52
N GLU A 212 3.31 1.07 -28.52
CA GLU A 212 4.49 1.72 -27.95
C GLU A 212 5.04 0.96 -26.74
N TYR A 213 6.36 0.93 -26.61
CA TYR A 213 7.01 0.39 -25.41
C TYR A 213 7.02 1.42 -24.29
N ARG A 214 6.76 0.97 -23.06
CA ARG A 214 6.85 1.87 -21.90
C ARG A 214 8.30 2.24 -21.62
N ALA A 215 8.51 3.49 -21.17
CA ALA A 215 9.82 3.99 -20.82
C ALA A 215 10.51 3.15 -19.73
N LEU A 216 11.80 2.86 -19.98
CA LEU A 216 12.74 2.30 -19.02
C LEU A 216 13.60 3.44 -18.44
N HIS A 217 14.03 3.29 -17.20
CA HIS A 217 14.73 4.29 -16.39
C HIS A 217 16.05 3.70 -15.88
N THR A 218 16.82 3.11 -16.79
CA THR A 218 17.99 2.31 -16.43
C THR A 218 19.05 3.13 -15.71
N GLU A 219 19.32 4.36 -16.15
CA GLU A 219 20.32 5.23 -15.51
C GLU A 219 19.90 5.63 -14.09
N GLU A 220 18.63 5.98 -13.93
CA GLU A 220 18.07 6.35 -12.63
C GLU A 220 18.03 5.17 -11.67
N ALA A 221 17.73 3.98 -12.18
CA ALA A 221 17.75 2.74 -11.41
C ALA A 221 19.15 2.42 -10.87
N LEU A 222 20.21 2.66 -11.65
CA LEU A 222 21.59 2.37 -11.23
C LEU A 222 22.07 3.19 -10.04
N GLU A 223 21.51 4.39 -9.82
CA GLU A 223 21.81 5.24 -8.66
C GLU A 223 20.99 4.87 -7.43
N ALA A 224 19.84 4.23 -7.61
CA ALA A 224 18.92 3.90 -6.52
C ALA A 224 19.06 2.45 -6.03
N ILE A 225 19.53 1.54 -6.87
CA ILE A 225 19.48 0.10 -6.60
C ILE A 225 20.38 -0.31 -5.43
N ASP A 226 19.82 -1.14 -4.56
CA ASP A 226 20.53 -1.89 -3.54
C ASP A 226 20.82 -3.30 -4.08
N TYR A 227 22.10 -3.67 -4.16
CA TYR A 227 22.55 -4.96 -4.71
C TYR A 227 22.66 -6.06 -3.66
N SER A 228 22.41 -5.76 -2.38
CA SER A 228 22.48 -6.76 -1.32
C SER A 228 21.32 -7.76 -1.42
N ALA A 229 21.63 -9.01 -1.08
CA ALA A 229 20.64 -10.05 -0.89
C ALA A 229 20.27 -10.21 0.59
N GLU A 230 19.09 -10.77 0.83
CA GLU A 230 18.66 -11.22 2.16
C GLU A 230 18.48 -12.74 2.16
N ASP A 231 18.62 -13.37 3.32
CA ASP A 231 18.37 -14.81 3.48
C ASP A 231 16.92 -15.18 3.17
N LYS A 232 15.99 -14.26 3.45
CA LYS A 232 14.56 -14.36 3.15
C LYS A 232 13.97 -12.95 3.00
N TYR A 233 12.96 -12.82 2.15
CA TYR A 233 12.29 -11.54 1.90
C TYR A 233 10.87 -11.45 2.48
N TYR A 234 10.25 -12.58 2.78
CA TYR A 234 8.95 -12.61 3.45
C TYR A 234 9.10 -12.34 4.94
N ILE A 235 8.04 -11.80 5.54
CA ILE A 235 7.97 -11.42 6.94
C ILE A 235 7.26 -12.53 7.73
N ASP A 236 7.92 -13.03 8.77
CA ASP A 236 7.27 -13.87 9.77
C ASP A 236 6.52 -13.01 10.79
N TYR A 237 5.23 -13.29 10.98
CA TYR A 237 4.42 -12.63 11.99
C TYR A 237 3.34 -13.59 12.53
N GLN A 238 2.79 -13.26 13.69
CA GLN A 238 1.74 -14.06 14.31
C GLN A 238 0.37 -13.41 14.13
N LYS A 239 -0.67 -14.25 14.03
CA LYS A 239 -2.06 -13.82 14.06
C LYS A 239 -2.68 -14.18 15.39
N ILE A 240 -2.82 -13.19 16.27
CA ILE A 240 -3.48 -13.36 17.58
C ILE A 240 -4.88 -12.77 17.50
N VAL A 241 -5.89 -13.55 17.87
CA VAL A 241 -7.29 -13.10 17.84
C VAL A 241 -7.49 -11.97 18.86
N ASN A 242 -8.20 -10.93 18.42
CA ASN A 242 -8.53 -9.71 19.18
C ASN A 242 -7.30 -8.95 19.71
N LYS A 243 -6.15 -9.09 19.03
CA LYS A 243 -4.92 -8.36 19.36
C LYS A 243 -4.18 -7.93 18.09
N SER A 244 -3.85 -6.64 18.00
CA SER A 244 -2.96 -6.15 16.95
C SER A 244 -1.60 -6.83 17.07
N SER A 245 -1.17 -7.46 15.98
CA SER A 245 0.10 -8.17 15.90
C SER A 245 0.93 -7.52 14.81
N GLU A 246 2.14 -7.07 15.14
CA GLU A 246 3.00 -6.35 14.22
C GLU A 246 3.44 -7.25 13.06
N ILE A 247 3.31 -6.71 11.84
CA ILE A 247 3.92 -7.28 10.63
C ILE A 247 5.26 -6.58 10.41
N VAL A 248 5.24 -5.25 10.31
CA VAL A 248 6.45 -4.45 10.09
C VAL A 248 6.34 -3.12 10.79
N SER A 249 7.46 -2.64 11.32
CA SER A 249 7.62 -1.27 11.81
C SER A 249 8.87 -0.65 11.22
N CYS A 250 8.71 0.46 10.50
CA CYS A 250 9.79 1.18 9.84
C CYS A 250 9.66 2.70 10.09
N PRO A 251 10.66 3.52 9.72
CA PRO A 251 10.63 4.97 9.95
C PRO A 251 9.48 5.75 9.29
N TYR A 252 8.71 5.08 8.42
CA TYR A 252 7.65 5.67 7.60
C TYR A 252 6.25 5.26 8.07
N PHE A 253 6.10 4.02 8.53
CA PHE A 253 4.83 3.46 9.00
C PHE A 253 5.07 2.19 9.81
N THR A 254 4.10 1.87 10.67
CA THR A 254 3.91 0.55 11.26
C THR A 254 2.66 -0.07 10.66
N THR A 255 2.72 -1.34 10.31
CA THR A 255 1.54 -2.13 9.92
C THR A 255 1.39 -3.36 10.79
N ASN A 256 0.18 -3.55 11.32
CA ASN A 256 -0.23 -4.71 12.09
C ASN A 256 -1.30 -5.50 11.34
N ILE A 257 -1.38 -6.79 11.63
CA ILE A 257 -2.58 -7.59 11.39
C ILE A 257 -3.46 -7.55 12.64
N LEU A 258 -4.77 -7.33 12.45
CA LEU A 258 -5.76 -7.41 13.51
C LEU A 258 -6.82 -8.43 13.12
N CYS A 259 -6.77 -9.60 13.77
CA CYS A 259 -7.78 -10.64 13.62
C CYS A 259 -8.90 -10.39 14.63
N ILE A 260 -10.16 -10.33 14.19
CA ILE A 260 -11.29 -9.97 15.04
C ILE A 260 -12.32 -11.10 15.04
N ASN A 261 -12.73 -11.49 16.23
CA ASN A 261 -13.84 -12.40 16.48
C ASN A 261 -14.60 -11.95 17.73
N GLY A 262 -15.84 -11.50 17.56
CA GLY A 262 -16.61 -10.86 18.62
C GLY A 262 -16.34 -9.36 18.68
N GLU A 263 -16.03 -8.85 19.87
CA GLU A 263 -15.97 -7.41 20.15
C GLU A 263 -14.62 -7.04 20.78
N LEU A 264 -14.12 -5.85 20.43
CA LEU A 264 -12.87 -5.31 20.92
C LEU A 264 -13.03 -3.81 21.25
N ASP A 265 -12.83 -3.48 22.53
CA ASP A 265 -12.69 -2.10 22.96
C ASP A 265 -11.27 -1.61 22.70
N ASN A 266 -11.17 -0.51 21.96
CA ASN A 266 -9.90 0.05 21.54
C ASN A 266 -9.66 1.41 22.18
N LYS A 267 -8.40 1.61 22.61
CA LYS A 267 -7.89 2.91 23.01
C LYS A 267 -6.73 3.29 22.10
N ASN A 268 -6.91 4.33 21.29
CA ASN A 268 -5.85 4.87 20.44
C ASN A 268 -4.84 5.64 21.30
N LYS A 269 -3.73 4.97 21.62
CA LYS A 269 -2.62 5.55 22.39
C LYS A 269 -1.52 6.17 21.51
N VAL A 270 -1.61 6.00 20.20
CA VAL A 270 -0.62 6.52 19.25
C VAL A 270 -0.99 7.96 18.90
N ASP A 271 -0.01 8.87 18.87
CA ASP A 271 -0.19 10.25 18.38
C ASP A 271 -0.14 10.29 16.84
N SER A 272 -1.09 9.58 16.23
CA SER A 272 -1.16 9.38 14.79
C SER A 272 -2.59 9.04 14.36
N PHE A 273 -2.90 9.34 13.10
CA PHE A 273 -4.06 8.73 12.46
C PHE A 273 -3.87 7.20 12.37
N LYS A 274 -4.98 6.46 12.24
CA LYS A 274 -4.93 5.03 11.90
C LYS A 274 -5.68 4.78 10.60
N ILE A 275 -5.18 3.85 9.79
CA ILE A 275 -5.86 3.34 8.61
C ILE A 275 -6.17 1.86 8.86
N TYR A 276 -7.41 1.46 8.58
CA TYR A 276 -7.85 0.08 8.62
C TYR A 276 -8.26 -0.36 7.23
N MET A 277 -7.62 -1.40 6.70
CA MET A 277 -8.01 -2.05 5.45
C MET A 277 -8.66 -3.39 5.78
N CYS A 278 -9.91 -3.60 5.39
CA CYS A 278 -10.56 -4.88 5.62
C CYS A 278 -10.14 -5.87 4.53
N ILE A 279 -9.29 -6.82 4.91
CA ILE A 279 -8.74 -7.84 4.00
C ILE A 279 -9.50 -9.17 4.11
N LYS A 280 -10.40 -9.31 5.08
CA LYS A 280 -11.30 -10.45 5.22
C LYS A 280 -12.52 -10.09 6.06
N GLY A 281 -13.67 -10.58 5.63
CA GLY A 281 -14.89 -10.51 6.41
C GLY A 281 -15.53 -9.12 6.40
N LYS A 282 -16.04 -8.72 7.57
CA LYS A 282 -16.82 -7.49 7.75
C LYS A 282 -16.80 -7.13 9.22
N VAL A 283 -16.56 -5.86 9.52
CA VAL A 283 -16.55 -5.33 10.88
C VAL A 283 -17.40 -4.07 10.97
N ILE A 284 -17.74 -3.69 12.19
CA ILE A 284 -18.44 -2.44 12.48
C ILE A 284 -17.59 -1.68 13.48
N PHE A 285 -17.21 -0.46 13.11
CA PHE A 285 -16.59 0.52 13.98
C PHE A 285 -17.68 1.34 14.65
N SER A 286 -17.56 1.58 15.95
CA SER A 286 -18.54 2.37 16.69
C SER A 286 -17.92 3.20 17.80
N ASN A 287 -18.53 4.35 18.08
CA ASN A 287 -18.34 5.11 19.31
C ASN A 287 -19.69 5.70 19.74
N GLU A 288 -19.70 6.62 20.70
CA GLU A 288 -20.94 7.20 21.24
C GLU A 288 -21.81 7.88 20.18
N GLU A 289 -21.21 8.48 19.15
CA GLU A 289 -21.91 9.31 18.16
C GLU A 289 -22.07 8.62 16.79
N TYR A 290 -21.14 7.76 16.37
CA TYR A 290 -21.05 7.22 15.02
C TYR A 290 -20.92 5.70 15.00
N ASN A 291 -21.50 5.11 13.96
CA ASN A 291 -21.29 3.72 13.57
C ASN A 291 -20.92 3.68 12.09
N GLU A 292 -19.93 2.90 11.72
CA GLU A 292 -19.54 2.72 10.32
C GLU A 292 -19.20 1.25 10.04
N VAL A 293 -19.69 0.75 8.91
CA VAL A 293 -19.42 -0.62 8.47
C VAL A 293 -18.17 -0.60 7.59
N LEU A 294 -17.28 -1.56 7.82
CA LEU A 294 -16.13 -1.82 6.97
C LEU A 294 -16.19 -3.25 6.44
N GLU A 295 -16.42 -3.39 5.14
CA GLU A 295 -16.51 -4.67 4.45
C GLU A 295 -15.21 -5.04 3.74
N TYR A 296 -15.03 -6.31 3.38
CA TYR A 296 -13.88 -6.78 2.61
C TYR A 296 -13.64 -5.93 1.36
N GLY A 297 -12.42 -5.42 1.23
CA GLY A 297 -12.01 -4.52 0.15
C GLY A 297 -12.24 -3.04 0.42
N GLU A 298 -12.83 -2.67 1.56
CA GLU A 298 -12.95 -1.27 1.98
C GLU A 298 -11.81 -0.83 2.92
N THR A 299 -11.57 0.48 2.93
CA THR A 299 -10.59 1.14 3.78
C THR A 299 -11.24 2.26 4.59
N LEU A 300 -10.84 2.40 5.85
CA LEU A 300 -11.31 3.44 6.78
C LEU A 300 -10.11 4.15 7.42
N LEU A 301 -10.19 5.47 7.50
CA LEU A 301 -9.26 6.31 8.23
C LEU A 301 -9.92 6.78 9.53
N LEU A 302 -9.18 6.63 10.62
CA LEU A 302 -9.47 7.10 11.96
C LEU A 302 -8.56 8.30 12.27
N PRO A 303 -9.09 9.53 12.41
CA PRO A 303 -8.30 10.70 12.79
C PRO A 303 -7.62 10.52 14.16
N ALA A 304 -6.48 11.19 14.35
CA ALA A 304 -5.66 11.06 15.56
C ALA A 304 -6.38 11.48 16.86
N ASN A 305 -7.34 12.41 16.78
CA ASN A 305 -8.12 12.85 17.95
C ASN A 305 -9.13 11.79 18.44
N VAL A 306 -9.43 10.74 17.68
CA VAL A 306 -10.33 9.67 18.11
C VAL A 306 -9.57 8.72 19.03
N LYS A 307 -9.85 8.82 20.33
CA LYS A 307 -9.12 8.08 21.37
C LYS A 307 -9.78 6.78 21.79
N GLU A 308 -11.11 6.70 21.73
CA GLU A 308 -11.85 5.51 22.15
C GLU A 308 -12.87 5.14 21.08
N PHE A 309 -12.92 3.85 20.76
CA PHE A 309 -13.86 3.26 19.80
C PHE A 309 -13.90 1.75 20.00
N ASN A 310 -14.94 1.13 19.47
CA ASN A 310 -15.14 -0.30 19.50
C ASN A 310 -15.08 -0.86 18.07
N ILE A 311 -14.58 -2.08 17.93
CA ILE A 311 -14.69 -2.85 16.68
C ILE A 311 -15.38 -4.16 17.00
N ARG A 312 -16.49 -4.41 16.30
CA ARG A 312 -17.24 -5.66 16.43
C ARG A 312 -17.35 -6.42 15.12
N SER A 313 -17.37 -7.74 15.21
CA SER A 313 -17.49 -8.66 14.09
C SER A 313 -18.29 -9.89 14.49
N THR A 314 -19.34 -10.21 13.74
CA THR A 314 -20.14 -11.44 13.92
C THR A 314 -19.51 -12.67 13.28
N GLN A 315 -18.41 -12.48 12.55
CA GLN A 315 -17.63 -13.53 11.89
C GLN A 315 -16.14 -13.30 12.10
N LYS A 316 -15.28 -14.27 11.76
CA LYS A 316 -13.84 -14.06 11.76
C LYS A 316 -13.45 -13.09 10.66
N SER A 317 -12.97 -11.91 11.03
CA SER A 317 -12.56 -10.84 10.13
C SER A 317 -11.09 -10.51 10.35
N GLU A 318 -10.42 -10.00 9.32
CA GLU A 318 -9.01 -9.61 9.37
C GLU A 318 -8.86 -8.21 8.79
N LEU A 319 -8.19 -7.33 9.53
CA LEU A 319 -7.86 -5.96 9.13
C LEU A 319 -6.35 -5.79 9.09
N LEU A 320 -5.84 -5.01 8.14
CA LEU A 320 -4.54 -4.35 8.31
C LEU A 320 -4.77 -3.05 9.06
N GLU A 321 -4.02 -2.82 10.13
CA GLU A 321 -3.99 -1.58 10.90
C GLU A 321 -2.67 -0.87 10.62
N VAL A 322 -2.72 0.35 10.11
CA VAL A 322 -1.54 1.13 9.70
C VAL A 322 -1.53 2.47 10.45
N TYR A 323 -0.37 2.87 10.95
CA TYR A 323 -0.15 4.19 11.54
C TYR A 323 1.31 4.63 11.38
N ILE A 324 1.62 5.86 11.79
CA ILE A 324 3.00 6.35 11.88
C ILE A 324 3.37 6.48 13.35
N SER A 325 4.46 5.81 13.76
CA SER A 325 5.07 5.91 15.09
C SER A 325 6.25 6.87 15.10
#